data_AF-A0A497CW90-F1
#
_entry.id   AF-A0A497CW90-F1
#
_cell.length_a   1.000
_cell.length_b   1.000
_cell.length_c   1.000
_cell.angle_alpha   90.00
_cell.angle_beta   90.00
_cell.angle_gamma   90.00
#
_symmetry.space_group_name_H-M   'P 1'
#
loop_
_entity.id
_entity.type
_entity.pdbx_description
1 polymer ?
#
loop_
_entity_poly.entity_id
_entity_poly.type
_entity_poly.pdbx_seq_one_letter_code
_entity_poly.pdbx_strand_id
1 'polypeptide(L)'
;MQNFTLKLSVLAIVLGLASTAIFYGVPKLPISRAFPYILLFLFSTTLIIFLALEKSMKKRTSQFTNAVMLVNFSKLLFYGIIIFVYAYLNRSGAVSFILTFFVYYFAFTTFEVFALLKIGKK
;
A
#
# COMPACT_ATOMS: atom_id res chain seq x y z
N MET A 1 -6.47 -16.63 3.57
CA MET A 1 -6.64 -16.15 2.18
C MET A 1 -7.96 -15.39 1.90
N GLN A 2 -9.14 -16.02 1.75
CA GLN A 2 -10.36 -15.33 1.26
C GLN A 2 -10.77 -14.05 2.04
N ASN A 3 -10.75 -14.10 3.38
CA ASN A 3 -11.11 -12.94 4.21
C ASN A 3 -10.11 -11.78 4.11
N PHE A 4 -8.85 -12.03 3.76
CA PHE A 4 -7.84 -10.97 3.62
C PHE A 4 -8.00 -10.26 2.28
N THR A 5 -8.04 -11.01 1.18
CA THR A 5 -8.20 -10.44 -0.15
C THR A 5 -9.51 -9.67 -0.27
N LEU A 6 -10.60 -10.17 0.29
CA LEU A 6 -11.88 -9.46 0.28
C LEU A 6 -11.80 -8.13 1.04
N LYS A 7 -11.21 -8.11 2.23
CA LYS A 7 -11.03 -6.87 3.01
C LYS A 7 -10.06 -5.89 2.36
N LEU A 8 -8.99 -6.39 1.74
CA LEU A 8 -8.05 -5.58 0.98
C LEU A 8 -8.73 -4.94 -0.24
N SER A 9 -9.56 -5.71 -0.95
CA SER A 9 -10.34 -5.20 -2.09
C SER A 9 -11.37 -4.17 -1.65
N VAL A 10 -12.06 -4.40 -0.52
CA VAL A 10 -12.98 -3.40 0.06
C VAL A 10 -12.24 -2.12 0.40
N LEU A 11 -11.06 -2.20 1.05
CA LEU A 11 -10.23 -1.04 1.34
C LEU A 11 -9.84 -0.29 0.06
N ALA A 12 -9.41 -1.00 -0.98
CA ALA A 12 -9.04 -0.42 -2.27
C ALA A 12 -10.23 0.27 -2.95
N ILE A 13 -11.42 -0.34 -2.92
CA ILE A 13 -12.65 0.24 -3.48
C ILE A 13 -13.04 1.51 -2.69
N VAL A 14 -13.03 1.46 -1.36
CA VAL A 14 -13.36 2.63 -0.52
C VAL A 14 -12.38 3.77 -0.77
N LEU A 15 -11.07 3.49 -0.82
CA LEU A 15 -10.06 4.51 -1.13
C LEU A 15 -10.20 5.07 -2.55
N GLY A 16 -10.53 4.21 -3.52
CA GLY A 16 -10.76 4.62 -4.91
C GLY A 16 -11.98 5.53 -5.04
N LEU A 17 -13.10 5.15 -4.42
CA LEU A 17 -14.33 5.97 -4.40
C LEU A 17 -14.11 7.29 -3.66
N ALA A 18 -13.47 7.26 -2.48
CA ALA A 18 -13.15 8.46 -1.71
C ALA A 18 -12.27 9.41 -2.53
N SER A 19 -11.23 8.90 -3.17
CA SER A 19 -10.31 9.74 -3.95
C SER A 19 -10.97 10.28 -5.21
N THR A 20 -11.88 9.52 -5.83
CA THR A 20 -12.69 9.99 -6.96
C THR A 20 -13.65 11.10 -6.51
N ALA A 21 -14.36 10.91 -5.40
CA ALA A 21 -15.27 11.90 -4.83
C ALA A 21 -14.54 13.20 -4.46
N ILE A 22 -13.34 13.10 -3.86
CA ILE A 22 -12.53 14.27 -3.52
C ILE A 22 -11.98 14.94 -4.80
N PHE A 23 -11.51 14.17 -5.78
CA PHE A 23 -10.96 14.71 -7.02
C PHE A 23 -11.98 15.55 -7.80
N TYR A 24 -13.25 15.13 -7.85
CA TYR A 24 -14.33 15.87 -8.51
C TYR A 24 -15.02 16.90 -7.60
N GLY A 25 -15.13 16.64 -6.30
CA GLY A 25 -15.86 17.49 -5.36
C GLY A 25 -15.02 18.60 -4.71
N VAL A 26 -13.70 18.44 -4.63
CA VAL A 26 -12.80 19.38 -3.93
C VAL A 26 -11.53 19.62 -4.77
N PRO A 27 -11.59 20.44 -5.83
CA PRO A 27 -10.48 20.65 -6.76
C PRO A 27 -9.25 21.34 -6.13
N LYS A 28 -9.36 21.87 -4.91
CA LYS A 28 -8.24 22.45 -4.15
C LYS A 28 -7.35 21.40 -3.47
N LEU A 29 -7.82 20.16 -3.31
CA LEU A 29 -7.00 19.11 -2.71
C LEU A 29 -6.02 18.54 -3.73
N PRO A 30 -4.71 18.46 -3.42
CA PRO A 30 -3.68 18.01 -4.35
C PRO A 30 -3.72 16.48 -4.49
N ILE A 31 -4.73 15.96 -5.20
CA ILE A 31 -4.79 14.55 -5.60
C ILE A 31 -4.08 14.40 -6.95
N SER A 32 -3.17 13.44 -7.02
CA SER A 32 -2.50 13.12 -8.28
C SER A 32 -3.48 12.50 -9.27
N ARG A 33 -3.43 12.92 -10.53
CA ARG A 33 -4.17 12.26 -11.62
C ARG A 33 -3.77 10.78 -11.78
N ALA A 34 -2.60 10.40 -11.27
CA ALA A 34 -2.13 9.02 -11.28
C ALA A 34 -2.72 8.17 -10.13
N PHE A 35 -3.66 8.68 -9.33
CA PHE A 35 -4.22 7.96 -8.18
C PHE A 35 -4.73 6.53 -8.50
N PRO A 36 -5.36 6.23 -9.66
CA PRO A 36 -5.82 4.86 -9.94
C PRO A 36 -4.64 3.89 -10.09
N TYR A 37 -3.55 4.34 -10.72
CA TYR A 37 -2.34 3.56 -10.90
C TYR A 37 -1.60 3.34 -9.58
N ILE A 38 -1.52 4.37 -8.73
CA ILE A 38 -0.93 4.25 -7.38
C ILE A 38 -1.72 3.23 -6.56
N LEU A 39 -3.05 3.28 -6.62
CA LEU A 39 -3.92 2.39 -5.87
C LEU A 39 -3.76 0.94 -6.34
N LEU A 40 -3.78 0.69 -7.65
CA LEU A 40 -3.56 -0.64 -8.22
C LEU A 40 -2.17 -1.19 -7.89
N PHE A 41 -1.15 -0.34 -7.93
CA PHE A 41 0.21 -0.71 -7.59
C PHE A 41 0.35 -1.10 -6.11
N LEU A 42 -0.17 -0.30 -5.19
CA LEU A 42 -0.13 -0.59 -3.75
C LEU A 42 -0.98 -1.81 -3.40
N PHE A 43 -2.15 -1.98 -4.02
CA PHE A 43 -2.98 -3.17 -3.86
C PHE A 43 -2.23 -4.44 -4.29
N SER A 44 -1.66 -4.43 -5.50
CA SER A 44 -0.95 -5.60 -6.04
C SER A 44 0.28 -5.95 -5.22
N THR A 45 1.08 -4.95 -4.84
CA THR A 45 2.28 -5.17 -4.01
C THR A 45 1.92 -5.70 -2.63
N THR A 46 0.88 -5.14 -1.98
CA THR A 46 0.39 -5.64 -0.68
C THR A 46 -0.10 -7.08 -0.78
N LEU A 47 -0.83 -7.43 -1.85
CA LEU A 47 -1.31 -8.79 -2.06
C LEU A 47 -0.16 -9.79 -2.26
N ILE A 48 0.81 -9.47 -3.12
CA ILE A 48 1.99 -10.31 -3.37
C ILE A 48 2.77 -10.55 -2.08
N ILE A 49 2.98 -9.50 -1.30
CA ILE A 49 3.75 -9.57 -0.06
C ILE A 49 3.02 -10.40 0.99
N PHE A 50 1.72 -10.18 1.16
CA PHE A 50 0.93 -10.97 2.08
C PHE A 50 1.01 -12.47 1.74
N LEU A 51 0.90 -12.82 0.45
CA LEU A 51 1.03 -14.22 0.00
C LEU A 51 2.44 -14.78 0.24
N ALA A 52 3.49 -13.97 0.07
CA ALA A 52 4.86 -14.39 0.35
C ALA A 52 5.11 -14.61 1.85
N LEU A 53 4.56 -13.74 2.70
CA LEU A 53 4.67 -13.82 4.16
C LEU A 53 3.83 -14.98 4.73
N GLU A 54 2.62 -15.21 4.21
CA GLU A 54 1.77 -16.35 4.61
C GLU A 54 2.43 -17.71 4.31
N LYS A 55 3.20 -17.81 3.22
CA LYS A 55 4.01 -19.02 2.94
C LYS A 55 5.15 -19.20 3.93
N SER A 56 5.76 -18.10 4.40
CA SER A 56 6.91 -18.12 5.32
C SER A 56 6.50 -18.46 6.76
N MET A 57 5.29 -18.07 7.18
CA MET A 57 4.67 -18.44 8.47
C MET A 57 4.67 -19.96 8.74
N LYS A 58 4.48 -20.79 7.72
CA LYS A 58 4.40 -22.25 7.87
C LYS A 58 5.72 -22.90 8.29
N LYS A 59 6.85 -22.19 8.18
CA LYS A 59 8.19 -22.77 8.38
C LYS A 59 8.80 -22.55 9.77
N ARG A 60 8.55 -21.42 10.46
CA ARG A 60 8.95 -21.09 11.86
C ARG A 60 8.60 -19.64 12.25
N THR A 61 8.12 -19.41 13.46
CA THR A 61 7.66 -18.08 13.96
C THR A 61 8.77 -17.04 14.06
N SER A 62 10.00 -17.42 14.44
CA SER A 62 11.15 -16.48 14.50
C SER A 62 11.57 -15.97 13.13
N GLN A 63 11.48 -16.80 12.08
CA GLN A 63 11.79 -16.40 10.71
C GLN A 63 10.71 -15.47 10.14
N PHE A 64 9.47 -15.59 10.61
CA PHE A 64 8.37 -14.71 10.20
C PHE A 64 8.61 -13.26 10.62
N THR A 65 8.96 -12.99 11.88
CA THR A 65 9.22 -11.62 12.35
C THR A 65 10.35 -10.96 11.56
N ASN A 66 11.45 -11.67 11.33
CA ASN A 66 12.56 -11.16 10.52
C ASN A 66 12.15 -10.91 9.06
N ALA A 67 11.37 -11.82 8.46
CA ALA A 67 10.86 -11.65 7.10
C ALA A 67 9.92 -10.44 6.98
N VAL A 68 9.00 -10.24 7.95
CA VAL A 68 8.10 -9.08 7.97
C VAL A 68 8.89 -7.77 8.06
N MET A 69 9.87 -7.69 8.96
CA MET A 69 10.71 -6.50 9.08
C MET A 69 11.48 -6.22 7.78
N LEU A 70 12.12 -7.23 7.19
CA LEU A 70 12.90 -7.09 5.96
C LEU A 70 12.04 -6.68 4.76
N VAL A 71 10.83 -7.23 4.65
CA VAL A 71 9.90 -6.90 3.57
C VAL A 71 9.37 -5.47 3.73
N ASN A 72 9.05 -5.03 4.95
CA ASN A 72 8.60 -3.66 5.19
C ASN A 72 9.72 -2.63 4.92
N PHE A 73 10.95 -2.94 5.31
CA PHE A 73 12.11 -2.11 5.01
C PHE A 73 12.36 -2.02 3.48
N SER A 74 12.36 -3.17 2.80
CA SER A 74 12.50 -3.23 1.33
C SER A 74 11.40 -2.46 0.62
N LYS A 75 10.15 -2.56 1.09
CA LYS A 75 9.03 -1.77 0.57
C LYS A 75 9.27 -0.27 0.68
N LEU A 76 9.72 0.19 1.83
CA LEU A 76 9.94 1.61 2.09
C LEU A 76 11.02 2.18 1.15
N LEU A 77 12.12 1.44 0.95
CA LEU A 77 13.15 1.80 -0.03
C LEU A 77 12.61 1.79 -1.46
N PHE A 78 11.91 0.72 -1.85
CA PHE A 78 11.36 0.56 -3.20
C PHE A 78 10.37 1.65 -3.56
N TYR A 79 9.46 1.98 -2.64
CA TYR A 79 8.49 3.06 -2.81
C TYR A 79 9.17 4.43 -2.83
N GLY A 80 10.21 4.65 -2.03
CA GLY A 80 11.04 5.86 -2.09
C GLY A 80 11.65 6.08 -3.47
N ILE A 81 12.20 5.03 -4.09
CA ILE A 81 12.75 5.09 -5.45
C ILE A 81 11.66 5.45 -6.46
N ILE A 82 10.50 4.81 -6.40
CA ILE A 82 9.38 5.09 -7.32
C ILE A 82 8.92 6.54 -7.21
N ILE A 83 8.76 7.03 -5.98
CA ILE A 83 8.40 8.41 -5.70
C ILE A 83 9.46 9.36 -6.29
N PHE A 84 10.73 9.08 -6.05
CA PHE A 84 11.83 9.91 -6.55
C PHE A 84 11.87 9.96 -8.07
N VAL A 85 11.76 8.81 -8.75
CA VAL A 85 11.72 8.73 -10.21
C VAL A 85 10.53 9.52 -10.76
N TYR A 86 9.34 9.37 -10.17
CA TYR A 86 8.16 10.13 -10.61
C TYR A 86 8.36 11.63 -10.40
N ALA A 87 8.85 12.05 -9.24
CA ALA A 87 9.08 13.45 -8.91
C ALA A 87 10.15 14.09 -9.81
N TYR A 88 11.17 13.32 -10.20
CA TYR A 88 12.20 13.77 -11.14
C TYR A 88 11.64 14.00 -12.55
N LEU A 89 10.79 13.09 -13.04
CA LEU A 89 10.17 13.18 -14.37
C LEU A 89 9.02 14.19 -14.42
N ASN A 90 8.24 14.34 -13.34
CA ASN A 90 7.04 15.17 -13.28
C ASN A 90 7.06 16.11 -12.06
N ARG A 91 7.97 17.10 -12.08
CA ARG A 91 8.16 18.06 -10.98
C ARG A 91 6.89 18.83 -10.61
N SER A 92 6.07 19.21 -11.59
CA SER A 92 4.84 19.99 -11.36
C SER A 92 3.75 19.22 -10.61
N GLY A 93 3.70 17.90 -10.75
CA GLY A 93 2.74 17.01 -10.07
C GLY A 93 3.34 16.23 -8.89
N ALA A 94 4.62 16.45 -8.58
CA ALA A 94 5.36 15.65 -7.61
C ALA A 94 4.73 15.68 -6.23
N VAL A 95 4.36 16.86 -5.72
CA VAL A 95 3.76 17.01 -4.40
C VAL A 95 2.44 16.25 -4.30
N SER A 96 1.54 16.40 -5.28
CA SER A 96 0.27 15.68 -5.31
C SER A 96 0.47 14.16 -5.39
N PHE A 97 1.46 13.71 -6.16
CA PHE A 97 1.81 12.29 -6.26
C PHE A 97 2.32 11.74 -4.92
N ILE A 98 3.28 12.43 -4.31
CA ILE A 98 3.84 12.06 -3.01
C ILE A 98 2.73 11.96 -1.97
N LEU A 99 1.88 12.99 -1.84
CA LEU A 99 0.78 13.00 -0.87
C LEU A 99 -0.21 11.86 -1.10
N THR A 100 -0.66 11.68 -2.36
CA THR A 100 -1.59 10.60 -2.70
C THR A 100 -0.98 9.23 -2.39
N PHE A 101 0.29 9.04 -2.76
CA PHE A 101 1.03 7.81 -2.49
C PHE A 101 1.14 7.54 -0.99
N PHE A 102 1.51 8.55 -0.20
CA PHE A 102 1.66 8.41 1.25
C PHE A 102 0.35 8.06 1.95
N VAL A 103 -0.76 8.70 1.57
CA VAL A 103 -2.08 8.41 2.15
C VAL A 103 -2.48 6.95 1.89
N TYR A 104 -2.34 6.49 0.65
CA TYR A 104 -2.63 5.10 0.32
C TYR A 104 -1.66 4.14 0.99
N TYR A 105 -0.36 4.44 0.98
CA TYR A 105 0.65 3.64 1.64
C TYR A 105 0.31 3.43 3.12
N PHE A 106 -0.03 4.50 3.84
CA PHE A 106 -0.43 4.41 5.24
C PHE A 106 -1.66 3.51 5.43
N ALA A 107 -2.69 3.67 4.60
CA ALA A 107 -3.89 2.85 4.70
C ALA A 107 -3.61 1.36 4.44
N PHE A 108 -2.86 1.05 3.38
CA PHE A 108 -2.50 -0.32 3.02
C PHE A 108 -1.56 -0.97 4.03
N THR A 109 -0.51 -0.26 4.47
CA THR A 109 0.46 -0.78 5.46
C THR A 109 -0.18 -0.98 6.82
N THR A 110 -1.03 -0.06 7.27
CA THR A 110 -1.75 -0.22 8.55
C THR A 110 -2.63 -1.47 8.50
N PHE A 111 -3.41 -1.65 7.43
CA PHE A 111 -4.23 -2.83 7.24
C PHE A 111 -3.41 -4.12 7.20
N GLU A 112 -2.30 -4.13 6.47
CA GLU A 112 -1.39 -5.27 6.36
C GLU A 112 -0.81 -5.67 7.72
N VAL A 113 -0.28 -4.71 8.49
CA VAL A 113 0.29 -4.96 9.82
C VAL A 113 -0.77 -5.53 10.76
N PHE A 114 -1.98 -4.96 10.79
CA PHE A 114 -3.08 -5.50 11.61
C PHE A 114 -3.49 -6.93 11.19
N ALA A 115 -3.52 -7.21 9.89
CA ALA A 115 -3.82 -8.55 9.39
C ALA A 115 -2.74 -9.57 9.78
N LEU A 116 -1.47 -9.21 9.66
CA LEU A 116 -0.33 -10.05 10.05
C LEU A 116 -0.31 -10.31 11.56
N LEU A 117 -0.57 -9.28 12.39
CA LEU A 117 -0.66 -9.44 13.84
C LEU A 117 -1.79 -10.39 14.25
N LYS A 118 -2.93 -10.35 13.55
CA LYS A 118 -4.05 -11.27 13.81
C LYS A 118 -3.71 -12.72 13.46
N ILE A 119 -2.85 -12.91 12.47
CA ILE A 119 -2.37 -14.23 12.06
C ILE A 119 -1.31 -14.77 13.03
N GLY A 120 -0.39 -13.93 13.50
CA GLY A 120 0.67 -14.34 14.45
C GLY A 120 0.22 -14.55 15.90
N LYS A 121 -0.98 -14.10 16.29
CA LYS A 121 -1.60 -14.37 17.61
C LYS A 121 -2.39 -15.69 17.66
N LYS A 122 -2.56 -16.39 16.54
CA LYS A 122 -3.17 -17.73 16.48
C LYS A 122 -2.09 -18.79 16.51
#